data_AF-K1IIP3-F1
#
_entry.id   AF-K1IIP3-F1
#
_cell.length_a   1.000
_cell.length_b   1.000
_cell.length_c   1.000
_cell.angle_alpha   90.00
_cell.angle_beta   90.00
_cell.angle_gamma   90.00
#
_symmetry.space_group_name_H-M   'P 1'
#
loop_
_entity.id
_entity.type
_entity.pdbx_description
1 polymer ?
#
loop_
_entity_poly.entity_id
_entity_poly.type
_entity_poly.pdbx_seq_one_letter_code
_entity_poly.pdbx_strand_id
1 'polypeptide(L)'
;MSAHYEKGSESKITIVLSCPGKKEKELNKPASGVTGEHLEYLLSKLREKYSHTDFQRGKITIANAWGKIEFKGKKGTGRSEPTLLEVLDQDNLNRLSNNIENTTDYIICCGKNAKASLLVLKYANKIDCNCKVIYIPHLSTRGLCRSIFEDIGGTAIKPQSSNGITKRLDVVADNINKDMK
;
A
#
# COMPACT_ATOMS: atom_id res chain seq x y z
N MET A 1 -13.42 1.34 -11.49
CA MET A 1 -12.88 1.05 -10.14
C MET A 1 -13.50 -0.24 -9.63
N SER A 2 -12.76 -0.98 -8.80
CA SER A 2 -13.23 -2.17 -8.09
C SER A 2 -12.69 -2.14 -6.66
N ALA A 3 -13.18 -3.03 -5.79
CA ALA A 3 -12.66 -3.15 -4.43
C ALA A 3 -11.13 -3.32 -4.34
N HIS A 4 -10.48 -3.90 -5.38
CA HIS A 4 -9.04 -4.15 -5.38
C HIS A 4 -8.22 -3.16 -6.23
N TYR A 5 -8.86 -2.29 -7.03
CA TYR A 5 -8.17 -1.45 -8.01
C TYR A 5 -8.88 -0.11 -8.30
N GLU A 6 -8.10 0.97 -8.26
CA GLU A 6 -8.48 2.33 -8.61
C GLU A 6 -7.36 2.93 -9.47
N LYS A 7 -7.63 3.18 -10.75
CA LYS A 7 -6.68 3.82 -11.67
C LYS A 7 -6.60 5.32 -11.38
N GLY A 8 -5.39 5.85 -11.28
CA GLY A 8 -5.14 7.29 -11.18
C GLY A 8 -5.26 8.01 -12.52
N SER A 9 -5.39 9.34 -12.48
CA SER A 9 -5.33 10.17 -13.68
C SER A 9 -3.91 10.29 -14.24
N GLU A 10 -2.89 10.00 -13.44
CA GLU A 10 -1.49 10.01 -13.84
C GLU A 10 -0.89 8.59 -13.75
N SER A 11 0.19 8.37 -14.49
CA SER A 11 0.86 7.07 -14.56
C SER A 11 2.18 7.04 -13.79
N LYS A 12 2.46 8.04 -12.95
CA LYS A 12 3.75 8.16 -12.26
C LYS A 12 3.87 7.22 -11.07
N ILE A 13 2.82 7.14 -10.26
CA ILE A 13 2.88 6.52 -8.93
C ILE A 13 1.78 5.47 -8.79
N THR A 14 2.17 4.30 -8.29
CA THR A 14 1.25 3.25 -7.87
C THR A 14 1.50 2.83 -6.42
N ILE A 15 0.44 2.75 -5.63
CA ILE A 15 0.44 2.16 -4.29
C ILE A 15 -0.13 0.75 -4.36
N VAL A 16 0.63 -0.24 -3.87
CA VAL A 16 0.22 -1.65 -3.84
C VAL A 16 -0.02 -2.09 -2.41
N LEU A 17 -1.28 -2.29 -2.05
CA LEU A 17 -1.76 -2.79 -0.76
C LEU A 17 -1.82 -4.32 -0.75
N SER A 18 -2.17 -4.93 0.39
CA SER A 18 -2.24 -6.40 0.50
C SER A 18 -3.50 -6.98 -0.16
N CYS A 19 -4.68 -6.76 0.42
CA CYS A 19 -5.94 -7.29 -0.08
C CYS A 19 -7.14 -6.40 0.32
N PRO A 20 -8.22 -6.39 -0.47
CA PRO A 20 -9.44 -5.68 -0.11
C PRO A 20 -10.19 -6.36 1.04
N GLY A 21 -10.76 -5.55 1.94
CA GLY A 21 -11.53 -6.01 3.09
C GLY A 21 -13.02 -5.75 2.96
N LYS A 22 -13.71 -5.77 4.12
CA LYS A 22 -15.17 -5.60 4.20
C LYS A 22 -15.62 -4.24 3.66
N LYS A 23 -14.98 -3.14 4.07
CA LYS A 23 -15.36 -1.78 3.64
C LYS A 23 -15.11 -1.58 2.14
N GLU A 24 -14.01 -2.12 1.61
CA GLU A 24 -13.70 -2.09 0.18
C GLU A 24 -14.75 -2.85 -0.64
N LYS A 25 -15.28 -3.97 -0.12
CA LYS A 25 -16.40 -4.69 -0.73
C LYS A 25 -17.68 -3.85 -0.76
N GLU A 26 -18.02 -3.20 0.35
CA GLU A 26 -19.24 -2.38 0.48
C GLU A 26 -19.22 -1.15 -0.43
N LEU A 27 -18.06 -0.52 -0.59
CA LEU A 27 -17.91 0.71 -1.38
C LEU A 27 -17.34 0.47 -2.79
N ASN A 28 -17.03 -0.77 -3.15
CA ASN A 28 -16.39 -1.17 -4.41
C ASN A 28 -15.17 -0.30 -4.79
N LYS A 29 -14.35 0.03 -3.79
CA LYS A 29 -13.21 0.95 -3.91
C LYS A 29 -12.07 0.45 -3.00
N PRO A 30 -10.79 0.48 -3.42
CA PRO A 30 -9.69 0.06 -2.57
C PRO A 30 -9.43 1.09 -1.47
N ALA A 31 -8.83 0.66 -0.37
CA ALA A 31 -8.44 1.55 0.73
C ALA A 31 -9.63 2.41 1.21
N SER A 32 -10.73 1.75 1.55
CA SER A 32 -11.98 2.39 2.00
C SER A 32 -12.18 2.31 3.52
N GLY A 33 -11.34 1.54 4.21
CA GLY A 33 -11.31 1.49 5.67
C GLY A 33 -10.24 2.34 6.33
N VAL A 34 -9.87 1.93 7.55
CA VAL A 34 -8.81 2.58 8.35
C VAL A 34 -7.49 2.65 7.60
N THR A 35 -7.15 1.62 6.82
CA THR A 35 -5.98 1.64 5.93
C THR A 35 -6.06 2.79 4.91
N GLY A 36 -7.26 3.12 4.43
CA GLY A 36 -7.51 4.27 3.57
C GLY A 36 -7.28 5.60 4.26
N GLU A 37 -7.78 5.76 5.49
CA GLU A 37 -7.54 6.95 6.31
C GLU A 37 -6.03 7.17 6.56
N HIS A 38 -5.29 6.09 6.83
CA HIS A 38 -3.84 6.13 6.98
C HIS A 38 -3.13 6.46 5.66
N LEU A 39 -3.62 5.93 4.54
CA LEU A 39 -3.10 6.25 3.22
C LEU A 39 -3.28 7.74 2.90
N GLU A 40 -4.47 8.31 3.11
CA GLU A 40 -4.71 9.74 2.89
C GLU A 40 -3.80 10.61 3.74
N TYR A 41 -3.57 10.24 5.00
CA TYR A 41 -2.61 10.93 5.87
C TYR A 41 -1.18 10.85 5.32
N LEU A 42 -0.76 9.67 4.86
CA LEU A 42 0.57 9.48 4.28
C LEU A 42 0.75 10.33 3.02
N LEU A 43 -0.25 10.34 2.13
CA LEU A 43 -0.25 11.15 0.91
C LEU A 43 -0.19 12.65 1.23
N SER A 44 -0.97 13.11 2.22
CA SER A 44 -0.93 14.52 2.64
C SER A 44 0.44 14.92 3.17
N LYS A 45 1.11 14.05 3.94
CA LYS A 45 2.48 14.31 4.42
C LYS A 45 3.50 14.38 3.29
N LEU A 46 3.43 13.46 2.33
CA LEU A 46 4.33 13.47 1.17
C LEU A 46 4.14 14.76 0.34
N ARG A 47 2.89 15.19 0.15
CA ARG A 47 2.56 16.42 -0.55
C ARG A 47 3.00 17.68 0.20
N GLU A 48 2.63 17.80 1.48
CA GLU A 48 2.74 19.07 2.22
C GLU A 48 4.13 19.27 2.83
N LYS A 49 4.73 18.21 3.39
CA LYS A 49 6.03 18.31 4.07
C LYS A 49 7.21 18.19 3.10
N TYR A 50 7.07 17.36 2.06
CA TYR A 50 8.15 17.04 1.13
C TYR A 50 7.90 17.54 -0.30
N SER A 51 6.83 18.30 -0.52
CA SER A 51 6.50 18.93 -1.81
C SER A 51 6.29 17.94 -2.97
N HIS A 52 5.96 16.67 -2.67
CA HIS A 52 5.62 15.69 -3.70
C HIS A 52 4.16 15.85 -4.14
N THR A 53 3.87 16.83 -4.99
CA THR A 53 2.50 17.23 -5.37
C THR A 53 1.66 16.14 -6.05
N ASP A 54 2.30 15.14 -6.63
CA ASP A 54 1.62 14.04 -7.33
C ASP A 54 1.08 12.96 -6.38
N PHE A 55 1.42 13.02 -5.10
CA PHE A 55 0.86 12.15 -4.05
C PHE A 55 -0.55 12.62 -3.65
N GLN A 56 -1.50 12.43 -4.56
CA GLN A 56 -2.91 12.70 -4.36
C GLN A 56 -3.72 11.51 -4.91
N ARG A 57 -4.71 11.03 -4.15
CA ARG A 57 -5.46 9.82 -4.49
C ARG A 57 -6.00 9.77 -5.93
N GLY A 58 -6.54 10.88 -6.44
CA GLY A 58 -7.06 10.93 -7.80
C GLY A 58 -5.99 10.86 -8.90
N LYS A 59 -4.73 11.19 -8.57
CA LYS A 59 -3.59 11.15 -9.49
C LYS A 59 -2.88 9.81 -9.49
N ILE A 60 -2.80 9.15 -8.34
CA ILE A 60 -2.08 7.88 -8.18
C ILE A 60 -2.97 6.68 -8.50
N THR A 61 -2.35 5.59 -8.93
CA THR A 61 -3.03 4.29 -9.01
C THR A 61 -2.95 3.57 -7.66
N ILE A 62 -4.05 2.95 -7.22
CA ILE A 62 -4.10 2.11 -6.02
C ILE A 62 -4.50 0.69 -6.46
N ALA A 63 -3.65 -0.27 -6.16
CA ALA A 63 -3.89 -1.69 -6.44
C ALA A 63 -3.73 -2.53 -5.16
N ASN A 64 -4.28 -3.73 -5.17
CA ASN A 64 -4.01 -4.76 -4.16
C ASN A 64 -3.25 -5.92 -4.78
N ALA A 65 -2.29 -6.47 -4.01
CA ALA A 65 -1.55 -7.67 -4.35
C ALA A 65 -2.48 -8.86 -4.55
N TRP A 66 -3.59 -8.92 -3.80
CA TRP A 66 -4.65 -9.90 -3.98
C TRP A 66 -5.94 -9.28 -4.48
N GLY A 67 -6.55 -9.89 -5.49
CA GLY A 67 -7.76 -9.37 -6.14
C GLY A 67 -9.07 -9.69 -5.41
N LYS A 68 -9.07 -10.67 -4.49
CA LYS A 68 -10.30 -11.15 -3.83
C LYS A 68 -10.47 -10.55 -2.44
N ILE A 69 -11.73 -10.42 -2.02
CA ILE A 69 -12.12 -9.88 -0.72
C ILE A 69 -11.75 -10.84 0.41
N GLU A 70 -11.03 -10.36 1.43
CA GLU A 70 -10.66 -11.13 2.63
C GLU A 70 -11.10 -10.38 3.90
N PHE A 71 -12.00 -10.98 4.68
CA PHE A 71 -12.34 -10.48 6.02
C PHE A 71 -12.91 -11.58 6.93
N LYS A 72 -12.78 -11.37 8.25
CA LYS A 72 -13.37 -12.26 9.26
C LYS A 72 -14.86 -11.96 9.48
N GLY A 73 -15.62 -13.00 9.81
CA GLY A 73 -17.04 -12.90 10.22
C GLY A 73 -17.99 -13.73 9.36
N LYS A 74 -19.27 -13.75 9.72
CA LYS A 74 -20.31 -14.65 9.15
C LYS A 74 -20.48 -14.58 7.62
N LYS A 75 -20.02 -13.52 6.97
CA LYS A 75 -20.12 -13.32 5.50
C LYS A 75 -18.75 -13.16 4.82
N GLY A 76 -17.68 -13.40 5.57
CA GLY A 76 -16.30 -13.26 5.11
C GLY A 76 -15.66 -14.62 4.88
N THR A 77 -14.42 -14.60 4.44
CA THR A 77 -13.59 -15.78 4.18
C THR A 77 -13.03 -16.42 5.45
N GLY A 78 -13.28 -15.82 6.62
CA GLY A 78 -12.76 -16.29 7.91
C GLY A 78 -11.33 -15.84 8.21
N ARG A 79 -10.66 -15.19 7.26
CA ARG A 79 -9.30 -14.65 7.38
C ARG A 79 -9.26 -13.17 6.96
N SER A 80 -8.18 -12.49 7.27
CA SER A 80 -7.99 -11.06 6.95
C SER A 80 -6.90 -10.80 5.92
N GLU A 81 -6.17 -11.84 5.53
CA GLU A 81 -5.04 -11.77 4.60
C GLU A 81 -4.99 -13.06 3.79
N PRO A 82 -4.62 -13.00 2.50
CA PRO A 82 -4.30 -14.18 1.71
C PRO A 82 -2.94 -14.76 2.14
N THR A 83 -2.70 -16.01 1.77
CA THR A 83 -1.40 -16.66 1.91
C THR A 83 -0.42 -16.16 0.85
N LEU A 84 0.86 -16.41 1.07
CA LEU A 84 1.90 -16.09 0.10
C LEU A 84 1.70 -16.84 -1.23
N LEU A 85 1.31 -18.12 -1.16
CA LEU A 85 1.08 -18.93 -2.36
C LEU A 85 -0.05 -18.34 -3.23
N GLU A 86 -1.12 -17.84 -2.61
CA GLU A 86 -2.24 -17.24 -3.34
C GLU A 86 -1.85 -15.92 -4.01
N VAL A 87 -1.07 -15.07 -3.35
CA VAL A 87 -0.64 -13.79 -3.97
C VAL A 87 0.41 -13.99 -5.05
N LEU A 88 1.10 -15.13 -5.05
CA LEU A 88 2.08 -15.53 -6.07
C LEU A 88 1.48 -16.45 -7.15
N ASP A 89 0.19 -16.74 -7.08
CA ASP A 89 -0.52 -17.45 -8.14
C ASP A 89 -0.41 -16.69 -9.47
N GLN A 90 -0.21 -17.43 -10.57
CA GLN A 90 0.09 -16.85 -11.88
C GLN A 90 -1.02 -15.92 -12.38
N ASP A 91 -2.29 -16.30 -12.21
CA ASP A 91 -3.42 -15.49 -12.66
C ASP A 91 -3.51 -14.18 -11.86
N ASN A 92 -3.26 -14.28 -10.55
CA ASN A 92 -3.21 -13.10 -9.70
C ASN A 92 -2.02 -12.17 -10.01
N LEU A 93 -0.84 -12.74 -10.31
CA LEU A 93 0.33 -11.96 -10.73
C LEU A 93 0.11 -11.28 -12.08
N ASN A 94 -0.50 -11.96 -13.06
CA ASN A 94 -0.86 -11.37 -14.35
C ASN A 94 -1.83 -10.20 -14.16
N ARG A 95 -2.88 -10.38 -13.34
CA ARG A 95 -3.80 -9.30 -12.97
C ARG A 95 -3.07 -8.12 -12.34
N LEU A 96 -2.20 -8.37 -11.35
CA LEU A 96 -1.45 -7.31 -10.68
C LEU A 96 -0.52 -6.59 -11.67
N SER A 97 0.17 -7.33 -12.53
CA SER A 97 1.03 -6.78 -13.59
C SER A 97 0.25 -5.81 -14.46
N ASN A 98 -0.91 -6.22 -14.99
CA ASN A 98 -1.74 -5.36 -15.83
C ASN A 98 -2.22 -4.10 -15.09
N ASN A 99 -2.51 -4.21 -13.79
CA ASN A 99 -2.94 -3.07 -12.98
C ASN A 99 -1.84 -2.01 -12.78
N ILE A 100 -0.56 -2.39 -12.91
CA ILE A 100 0.58 -1.52 -12.57
C ILE A 100 1.53 -1.27 -13.75
N GLU A 101 1.29 -1.89 -14.91
CA GLU A 101 2.18 -1.89 -16.08
C GLU A 101 2.57 -0.50 -16.57
N ASN A 102 1.68 0.48 -16.39
CA ASN A 102 1.88 1.84 -16.87
C ASN A 102 2.66 2.71 -15.86
N THR A 103 3.08 2.18 -14.71
CA THR A 103 3.72 2.99 -13.67
C THR A 103 5.14 3.38 -14.04
N THR A 104 5.41 4.67 -14.23
CA THR A 104 6.69 5.16 -14.75
C THR A 104 7.74 5.44 -13.68
N ASP A 105 7.34 6.01 -12.53
CA ASP A 105 8.31 6.58 -11.59
C ASP A 105 8.45 5.70 -10.34
N TYR A 106 7.34 5.44 -9.65
CA TYR A 106 7.36 4.79 -8.33
C TYR A 106 6.26 3.75 -8.12
N ILE A 107 6.64 2.56 -7.68
CA ILE A 107 5.71 1.57 -7.10
C ILE A 107 6.02 1.42 -5.61
N ILE A 108 5.06 1.81 -4.76
CA ILE A 108 5.20 1.70 -3.30
C ILE A 108 4.41 0.49 -2.80
N CYS A 109 5.14 -0.49 -2.28
CA CYS A 109 4.59 -1.75 -1.80
C CYS A 109 4.35 -1.72 -0.29
N CYS A 110 3.10 -1.91 0.12
CA CYS A 110 2.71 -1.91 1.54
C CYS A 110 2.63 -3.33 2.10
N GLY A 111 3.62 -3.70 2.91
CA GLY A 111 3.66 -4.99 3.61
C GLY A 111 4.20 -6.16 2.77
N LYS A 112 4.16 -7.35 3.36
CA LYS A 112 4.87 -8.53 2.86
C LYS A 112 4.31 -9.08 1.55
N ASN A 113 2.98 -9.11 1.40
CA ASN A 113 2.33 -9.64 0.20
C ASN A 113 2.62 -8.77 -1.04
N ALA A 114 2.45 -7.44 -0.91
CA ALA A 114 2.81 -6.50 -1.96
C ALA A 114 4.28 -6.61 -2.34
N LYS A 115 5.18 -6.66 -1.34
CA LYS A 115 6.62 -6.86 -1.56
C LYS A 115 6.90 -8.14 -2.34
N ALA A 116 6.33 -9.27 -1.93
CA ALA A 116 6.59 -10.56 -2.56
C ALA A 116 6.11 -10.59 -4.02
N SER A 117 4.88 -10.17 -4.29
CA SER A 117 4.35 -10.12 -5.66
C SER A 117 5.18 -9.22 -6.55
N LEU A 118 5.61 -8.05 -6.07
CA LEU A 118 6.44 -7.14 -6.87
C LEU A 118 7.86 -7.67 -7.13
N LEU A 119 8.46 -8.40 -6.19
CA LEU A 119 9.76 -9.02 -6.41
C LEU A 119 9.68 -10.06 -7.53
N VAL A 120 8.62 -10.89 -7.56
CA VAL A 120 8.41 -11.88 -8.62
C VAL A 120 8.18 -11.19 -9.97
N LEU A 121 7.33 -10.15 -10.02
CA LEU A 121 7.08 -9.41 -11.26
C LEU A 121 8.35 -8.70 -11.77
N LYS A 122 9.15 -8.13 -10.88
CA LYS A 122 10.44 -7.52 -11.24
C LYS A 122 11.41 -8.55 -11.80
N TYR A 123 11.53 -9.71 -11.15
CA TYR A 123 12.38 -10.81 -11.65
C TYR A 123 11.92 -11.33 -13.02
N ALA A 124 10.62 -11.31 -13.28
CA ALA A 124 10.03 -11.68 -14.56
C ALA A 124 10.07 -10.57 -15.63
N ASN A 125 10.76 -9.44 -15.40
CA ASN A 125 10.81 -8.27 -16.28
C ASN A 125 9.41 -7.72 -16.66
N LYS A 126 8.46 -7.78 -15.71
CA LYS A 126 7.09 -7.25 -15.87
C LYS A 126 6.93 -5.82 -15.31
N ILE A 127 8.01 -5.24 -14.80
CA ILE A 127 8.06 -3.88 -14.27
C ILE A 127 9.08 -3.11 -15.09
N ASP A 128 8.74 -1.87 -15.46
CA ASP A 128 9.68 -0.97 -16.15
C ASP A 128 10.99 -0.84 -15.35
N CYS A 129 12.13 -0.99 -16.01
CA CYS A 129 13.44 -0.94 -15.37
C CYS A 129 13.77 0.44 -14.77
N ASN A 130 13.12 1.51 -15.24
CA ASN A 130 13.26 2.87 -14.73
C ASN A 130 12.34 3.14 -13.53
N CYS A 131 11.33 2.30 -13.30
CA CYS A 131 10.40 2.44 -12.20
C CYS A 131 11.05 1.98 -10.87
N LYS A 132 11.14 2.90 -9.91
CA LYS A 132 11.73 2.64 -8.58
C LYS A 132 10.69 1.96 -7.68
N VAL A 133 11.07 0.83 -7.08
CA VAL A 133 10.19 0.10 -6.16
C VAL A 133 10.60 0.40 -4.72
N ILE A 134 9.66 0.93 -3.93
CA ILE A 134 9.85 1.29 -2.52
C ILE A 134 9.03 0.33 -1.66
N TYR A 135 9.63 -0.21 -0.59
CA TYR A 135 8.95 -1.16 0.30
C TYR A 135 8.70 -0.53 1.66
N ILE A 136 7.43 -0.48 2.06
CA ILE A 136 7.02 0.09 3.36
C ILE A 136 6.26 -0.93 4.20
N PRO A 137 6.13 -0.71 5.52
CA PRO A 137 5.25 -1.49 6.37
C PRO A 137 3.80 -1.50 5.89
N HIS A 138 3.04 -2.52 6.30
CA HIS A 138 1.61 -2.56 6.01
C HIS A 138 0.89 -1.40 6.72
N LEU A 139 0.07 -0.64 5.99
CA LEU A 139 -0.59 0.58 6.49
C LEU A 139 -1.77 0.31 7.45
N SER A 140 -2.02 -0.93 7.85
CA SER A 140 -2.98 -1.19 8.93
C SER A 140 -2.40 -0.79 10.28
N THR A 141 -3.25 -0.44 11.25
CA THR A 141 -2.84 -0.12 12.63
C THR A 141 -1.88 -1.18 13.19
N ARG A 142 -2.20 -2.46 12.99
CA ARG A 142 -1.36 -3.58 13.44
C ARG A 142 -0.02 -3.63 12.69
N GLY A 143 -0.02 -3.39 11.38
CA GLY A 143 1.20 -3.38 10.57
C GLY A 143 2.17 -2.29 11.02
N LEU A 144 1.67 -1.08 11.22
CA LEU A 144 2.44 0.06 11.71
C LEU A 144 2.98 -0.20 13.12
N CYS A 145 2.13 -0.61 14.07
CA CYS A 145 2.55 -0.85 15.46
C CYS A 145 3.58 -1.97 15.63
N ARG A 146 3.64 -2.93 14.70
CA ARG A 146 4.61 -4.04 14.73
C ARG A 146 5.92 -3.73 14.04
N SER A 147 5.98 -2.65 13.26
CA SER A 147 7.13 -2.37 12.39
C SER A 147 7.87 -1.10 12.78
N ILE A 148 7.23 -0.17 13.48
CA ILE A 148 7.79 1.14 13.81
C ILE A 148 7.65 1.39 15.30
N PHE A 149 8.79 1.50 15.98
CA PHE A 149 8.89 1.63 17.43
C PHE A 149 9.33 3.02 17.88
N GLU A 150 9.93 3.82 16.99
CA GLU A 150 10.45 5.16 17.26
C GLU A 150 9.85 6.16 16.26
N ASP A 151 9.75 7.43 16.66
CA ASP A 151 9.35 8.53 15.77
C ASP A 151 10.55 9.07 14.97
N ILE A 152 10.32 10.09 14.12
CA ILE A 152 11.37 10.68 13.27
C ILE A 152 12.56 11.18 14.08
N GLY A 153 12.35 11.60 15.34
CA GLY A 153 13.42 12.08 16.22
C GLY A 153 14.12 10.97 17.01
N GLY A 154 13.82 9.69 16.75
CA GLY A 154 14.36 8.56 17.50
C GLY A 154 13.70 8.35 18.87
N THR A 155 12.57 9.01 19.16
CA THR A 155 11.89 8.82 20.45
C THR A 155 10.93 7.64 20.38
N ALA A 156 11.01 6.73 21.36
CA ALA A 156 10.14 5.56 21.44
C ALA A 156 8.64 5.93 21.45
N ILE A 157 7.86 5.30 20.57
CA ILE A 157 6.41 5.52 20.43
C ILE A 157 5.66 4.52 21.29
N LYS A 158 5.12 5.01 22.41
CA LYS A 158 4.32 4.19 23.34
C LYS A 158 3.09 3.57 22.64
N PRO A 159 2.77 2.29 22.88
CA PRO A 159 1.64 1.60 22.23
C PRO A 159 0.26 2.24 22.43
N GLN A 160 0.06 2.93 23.56
CA GLN A 160 -1.22 3.55 23.94
C GLN A 160 -1.27 5.07 23.69
N SER A 161 -0.30 5.62 22.97
CA SER A 161 -0.28 7.06 22.67
C SER A 161 -1.40 7.42 21.69
N SER A 162 -2.14 8.50 21.99
CA SER A 162 -3.24 9.00 21.15
C SER A 162 -2.78 9.42 19.75
N ASN A 163 -1.51 9.80 19.58
CA ASN A 163 -0.89 10.15 18.29
C ASN A 163 0.08 9.08 17.77
N GLY A 164 0.05 7.87 18.34
CA GLY A 164 1.04 6.84 18.04
C GLY A 164 1.02 6.36 16.59
N ILE A 165 -0.14 6.36 15.94
CA ILE A 165 -0.26 5.98 14.52
C ILE A 165 0.26 7.09 13.61
N THR A 166 -0.12 8.34 13.90
CA THR A 166 0.34 9.54 13.22
C THR A 166 1.87 9.61 13.19
N LYS A 167 2.53 9.45 14.35
CA LYS A 167 4.00 9.41 14.44
C LYS A 167 4.63 8.30 13.60
N ARG A 168 3.99 7.12 13.53
CA ARG A 168 4.47 6.00 12.69
C ARG A 168 4.32 6.32 11.22
N LEU A 169 3.21 6.94 10.81
CA LEU A 169 3.00 7.37 9.43
C LEU A 169 3.97 8.48 9.02
N ASP A 170 4.32 9.39 9.94
CA ASP A 170 5.36 10.39 9.71
C ASP A 170 6.71 9.72 9.38
N VAL A 171 7.10 8.68 10.12
CA VAL A 171 8.30 7.88 9.82
C VAL A 171 8.21 7.19 8.46
N VAL A 172 7.05 6.62 8.11
CA VAL A 172 6.84 6.03 6.77
C VAL A 172 7.03 7.09 5.68
N ALA A 173 6.45 8.29 5.85
CA ALA A 173 6.58 9.38 4.89
C ALA A 173 8.03 9.84 4.72
N ASP A 174 8.77 9.96 5.83
CA ASP A 174 10.20 10.30 5.82
C ASP A 174 11.04 9.25 5.08
N ASN A 175 10.79 7.97 5.34
CA ASN A 175 11.49 6.87 4.67
C ASN A 175 11.19 6.84 3.16
N ILE A 176 9.92 7.00 2.75
CA ILE A 176 9.57 7.11 1.32
C ILE A 176 10.32 8.26 0.67
N ASN A 177 10.32 9.44 1.29
CA ASN A 177 11.01 10.61 0.75
C ASN A 177 12.53 10.38 0.62
N LYS A 178 13.15 9.71 1.59
CA LYS A 178 14.57 9.31 1.50
C LYS A 178 14.80 8.32 0.35
N ASP A 179 13.91 7.34 0.22
CA ASP A 179 13.98 6.32 -0.84
C ASP A 179 13.61 6.86 -2.23
N MET A 180 13.04 8.06 -2.35
CA MET A 180 12.80 8.70 -3.66
C MET A 180 14.01 9.48 -4.18
N LYS A 181 14.91 9.92 -3.29
CA LYS A 181 16.18 10.55 -3.65
C LYS A 181 17.18 9.54 -4.19
#